data_AF-A0A8B5WXV0-F1
#
_entry.id   AF-A0A8B5WXV0-F1
#
_cell.length_a   1.000
_cell.length_b   1.000
_cell.length_c   1.000
_cell.angle_alpha   90.00
_cell.angle_beta   90.00
_cell.angle_gamma   90.00
#
_symmetry.space_group_name_H-M   'P 1'
#
loop_
_entity.id
_entity.type
_entity.pdbx_description
1 polymer ?
#
loop_
_entity_poly.entity_id
_entity_poly.type
_entity_poly.pdbx_seq_one_letter_code
_entity_poly.pdbx_strand_id
1 'polypeptide(L)'
;MVFLGVVAGIALAGWLFVDHSRRRKQRIEEQVLAMKRAAMEKMAVEKATAEQAAAEQAALALAATERLAAKRAVMEQAALEKTALEKGAVEQAIAEWAAAEQAEADRVHLRRTVEERRAAEEVDARMQAVEEAITEWLEAEREGRRLTAAVTPDPAARKNYTRVEAIHQQVRSVTEVVEKEAQELEFIKNRIQAGVDFLPIEVGLTIAQWKEGKLYRHRTFEDLKLKFRYQAYSIEDGYELLYRYHEWMAQHRQKLRVFIRLLGGDADKTESIQAAIERLERSERAKYLEMEVDVIFTLSDIRAILEKLIGMEAILKEFETVCRKRSEQVISPSWEARGSL
;
A
#
# COMPACT_ATOMS: atom_id res chain seq x y z
N MET A 1 9.05 118.93 79.85
CA MET A 1 8.64 118.69 78.46
C MET A 1 9.51 117.65 77.72
N VAL A 2 10.80 117.45 78.04
CA VAL A 2 11.69 116.56 77.27
C VAL A 2 11.52 115.05 77.60
N PHE A 3 11.27 114.67 78.85
CA PHE A 3 11.11 113.26 79.25
C PHE A 3 9.89 112.55 78.63
N LEU A 4 8.79 113.27 78.38
CA LEU A 4 7.60 112.74 77.73
C LEU A 4 7.85 112.35 76.26
N GLY A 5 8.72 113.08 75.56
CA GLY A 5 9.08 112.79 74.17
C GLY A 5 9.93 111.53 74.01
N VAL A 6 10.83 111.26 74.98
CA VAL A 6 11.70 110.06 74.96
C VAL A 6 10.88 108.79 75.22
N VAL A 7 9.95 108.83 76.17
CA VAL A 7 9.06 107.68 76.47
C VAL A 7 8.13 107.40 75.28
N ALA A 8 7.60 108.43 74.62
CA ALA A 8 6.80 108.27 73.41
C ALA A 8 7.62 107.67 72.25
N GLY A 9 8.88 108.06 72.08
CA GLY A 9 9.79 107.51 71.07
C GLY A 9 10.10 106.02 71.27
N ILE A 10 10.35 105.60 72.52
CA ILE A 10 10.62 104.18 72.86
C ILE A 10 9.35 103.32 72.66
N ALA A 11 8.18 103.84 73.03
CA ALA A 11 6.91 103.14 72.81
C ALA A 11 6.59 102.97 71.31
N LEU A 12 6.86 104.00 70.49
CA LEU A 12 6.66 103.94 69.04
C LEU A 12 7.65 102.96 68.37
N ALA A 13 8.91 102.96 68.81
CA ALA A 13 9.93 102.01 68.34
C ALA A 13 9.59 100.56 68.72
N GLY A 14 9.12 100.33 69.95
CA GLY A 14 8.63 99.03 70.40
C GLY A 14 7.40 98.56 69.63
N TRP A 15 6.45 99.46 69.36
CA TRP A 15 5.26 99.17 68.55
C TRP A 15 5.62 98.84 67.09
N LEU A 16 6.52 99.60 66.46
CA LEU A 16 7.03 99.30 65.12
C LEU A 16 7.78 97.97 65.06
N PHE A 17 8.56 97.62 66.09
CA PHE A 17 9.24 96.32 66.15
C PHE A 17 8.25 95.16 66.26
N VAL A 18 7.23 95.29 67.12
CA VAL A 18 6.17 94.29 67.28
C VAL A 18 5.34 94.16 66.01
N ASP A 19 4.92 95.28 65.40
CA ASP A 19 4.18 95.28 64.14
C ASP A 19 5.02 94.70 62.99
N HIS A 20 6.29 95.07 62.89
CA HIS A 20 7.20 94.50 61.90
C HIS A 20 7.43 93.00 62.11
N SER A 21 7.51 92.54 63.36
CA SER A 21 7.61 91.11 63.68
C SER A 21 6.33 90.34 63.32
N ARG A 22 5.15 90.93 63.53
CA ARG A 22 3.85 90.36 63.14
C ARG A 22 3.71 90.26 61.62
N ARG A 23 4.03 91.33 60.89
CA ARG A 23 4.02 91.34 59.41
C ARG A 23 5.03 90.37 58.80
N ARG A 24 6.17 90.12 59.46
CA ARG A 24 7.12 89.09 59.04
C ARG A 24 6.57 87.68 59.26
N LYS A 25 5.94 87.41 60.40
CA LYS A 25 5.29 86.11 60.66
C LYS A 25 4.17 85.83 59.66
N GLN A 26 3.30 86.81 59.40
CA GLN A 26 2.22 86.67 58.41
C GLN A 26 2.76 86.36 57.01
N ARG A 27 3.81 87.06 56.55
CA ARG A 27 4.43 86.75 55.25
C ARG A 27 5.04 85.35 55.19
N ILE A 28 5.65 84.87 56.27
CA ILE A 28 6.20 83.51 56.32
C ILE A 28 5.07 82.47 56.32
N GLU A 29 3.99 82.69 57.08
CA GLU A 29 2.82 81.81 57.11
C GLU A 29 2.12 81.76 55.73
N GLU A 30 1.96 82.91 55.07
CA GLU A 30 1.44 83.01 53.71
C GLU A 30 2.35 82.30 52.70
N GLN A 31 3.67 82.46 52.80
CA GLN A 31 4.63 81.76 51.94
C GLN A 31 4.61 80.24 52.16
N VAL A 32 4.50 79.78 53.41
CA VAL A 32 4.39 78.35 53.72
C VAL A 32 3.07 77.78 53.22
N LEU A 33 1.97 78.52 53.34
CA LEU A 33 0.67 78.14 52.77
C LEU A 33 0.71 78.08 51.24
N ALA A 34 1.33 79.07 50.59
CA ALA A 34 1.50 79.09 49.14
C ALA A 34 2.37 77.91 48.65
N MET A 35 3.46 77.61 49.36
CA MET A 35 4.35 76.49 49.04
C MET A 35 3.66 75.14 49.24
N LYS A 36 2.87 74.98 50.30
CA LYS A 36 2.05 73.78 50.53
C LYS A 36 1.00 73.58 49.44
N ARG A 37 0.32 74.66 49.00
CA ARG A 37 -0.65 74.60 47.90
C ARG A 37 0.04 74.19 46.59
N ALA A 38 1.17 74.80 46.26
CA ALA A 38 1.93 74.44 45.06
C ALA A 38 2.45 73.00 45.09
N ALA A 39 2.86 72.48 46.26
CA ALA A 39 3.28 71.09 46.40
C ALA A 39 2.12 70.09 46.23
N MET A 40 0.95 70.40 46.81
CA MET A 40 -0.26 69.57 46.64
C MET A 40 -0.77 69.59 45.20
N GLU A 41 -0.71 70.74 44.53
CA GLU A 41 -1.12 70.87 43.12
C GLU A 41 -0.18 70.09 42.19
N LYS A 42 1.14 70.15 42.42
CA LYS A 42 2.11 69.32 41.68
C LYS A 42 1.86 67.82 41.87
N MET A 43 1.62 67.37 43.11
CA MET A 43 1.31 65.96 43.38
C MET A 43 0.00 65.51 42.74
N ALA A 44 -1.02 66.38 42.72
CA ALA A 44 -2.30 66.08 42.05
C ALA A 44 -2.11 65.94 40.53
N VAL A 45 -1.31 66.82 39.92
CA VAL A 45 -1.00 66.76 38.48
C VAL A 45 -0.17 65.51 38.14
N GLU A 46 0.87 65.19 38.92
CA GLU A 46 1.68 63.97 38.71
C GLU A 46 0.85 62.69 38.87
N LYS A 47 -0.08 62.66 39.82
CA LYS A 47 -0.97 61.51 40.00
C LYS A 47 -1.93 61.35 38.82
N ALA A 48 -2.49 62.45 38.32
CA ALA A 48 -3.39 62.43 37.16
C ALA A 48 -2.66 61.99 35.87
N THR A 49 -1.43 62.43 35.65
CA THR A 49 -0.64 62.01 34.47
C THR A 49 -0.22 60.54 34.56
N ALA A 50 0.13 60.05 35.76
CA ALA A 50 0.45 58.64 35.98
C ALA A 50 -0.78 57.73 35.76
N GLU A 51 -1.96 58.14 36.24
CA GLU A 51 -3.21 57.41 36.02
C GLU A 51 -3.62 57.38 34.54
N GLN A 52 -3.47 58.49 33.80
CA GLN A 52 -3.71 58.52 32.35
C GLN A 52 -2.77 57.58 31.59
N ALA A 53 -1.47 57.59 31.90
CA ALA A 53 -0.50 56.71 31.25
C ALA A 53 -0.79 55.22 31.51
N ALA A 54 -1.20 54.86 32.74
CA ALA A 54 -1.58 53.50 33.09
C ALA A 54 -2.86 53.04 32.35
N ALA A 55 -3.85 53.93 32.22
CA ALA A 55 -5.08 53.66 31.48
C ALA A 55 -4.83 53.45 29.98
N GLU A 56 -3.97 54.27 29.37
CA GLU A 56 -3.58 54.10 27.96
C GLU A 56 -2.83 52.79 27.71
N GLN A 57 -1.90 52.41 28.58
CA GLN A 57 -1.20 51.13 28.46
C GLN A 57 -2.15 49.93 28.60
N ALA A 58 -3.11 50.00 29.52
CA ALA A 58 -4.11 48.95 29.67
C ALA A 58 -5.02 48.82 28.43
N ALA A 59 -5.44 49.96 27.84
CA ALA A 59 -6.23 49.97 26.62
C ALA A 59 -5.45 49.38 25.42
N LEU A 60 -4.17 49.73 25.27
CA LEU A 60 -3.30 49.18 24.23
C LEU A 60 -3.07 47.66 24.40
N ALA A 61 -2.91 47.20 25.64
CA ALA A 61 -2.74 45.77 25.93
C ALA A 61 -4.01 44.97 25.57
N LEU A 62 -5.20 45.47 25.93
CA LEU A 62 -6.47 44.86 25.57
C LEU A 62 -6.70 44.83 24.04
N ALA A 63 -6.38 45.91 23.34
CA ALA A 63 -6.49 45.94 21.88
C ALA A 63 -5.52 44.96 21.19
N ALA A 64 -4.33 44.74 21.77
CA ALA A 64 -3.36 43.78 21.26
C ALA A 64 -3.81 42.33 21.48
N THR A 65 -4.39 42.01 22.64
CA THR A 65 -4.89 40.66 22.94
C THR A 65 -6.11 40.31 22.09
N GLU A 66 -7.04 41.25 21.87
CA GLU A 66 -8.18 41.06 20.97
C GLU A 66 -7.74 40.81 19.53
N ARG A 67 -6.77 41.57 19.02
CA ARG A 67 -6.21 41.36 17.66
C ARG A 67 -5.57 39.98 17.51
N LEU A 68 -4.89 39.48 18.53
CA LEU A 68 -4.29 38.14 18.51
C LEU A 68 -5.37 37.05 18.55
N ALA A 69 -6.41 37.22 19.37
CA ALA A 69 -7.53 36.29 19.42
C ALA A 69 -8.29 36.23 18.08
N ALA A 70 -8.58 37.38 17.47
CA ALA A 70 -9.23 37.45 16.17
C ALA A 70 -8.40 36.78 15.06
N LYS A 71 -7.07 37.00 15.03
CA LYS A 71 -6.18 36.34 14.07
C LYS A 71 -6.15 34.82 14.24
N ARG A 72 -6.17 34.31 15.47
CA ARG A 72 -6.22 32.86 15.73
C ARG A 72 -7.52 32.24 15.23
N ALA A 73 -8.66 32.88 15.50
CA ALA A 73 -9.96 32.40 15.05
C ALA A 73 -10.06 32.29 13.51
N VAL A 74 -9.54 33.29 12.78
CA VAL A 74 -9.52 33.27 11.30
C VAL A 74 -8.64 32.14 10.76
N MET A 75 -7.48 31.90 11.36
CA MET A 75 -6.58 30.81 10.95
C MET A 75 -7.19 29.43 11.21
N GLU A 76 -7.90 29.28 12.32
CA GLU A 76 -8.54 28.01 12.71
C GLU A 76 -9.74 27.69 11.80
N GLN A 77 -10.55 28.68 11.45
CA GLN A 77 -11.62 28.53 10.45
C GLN A 77 -11.06 28.14 9.07
N ALA A 78 -9.98 28.79 8.62
CA ALA A 78 -9.36 28.47 7.33
C ALA A 78 -8.76 27.05 7.30
N ALA A 79 -8.25 26.54 8.42
CA ALA A 79 -7.75 25.17 8.54
C ALA A 79 -8.89 24.13 8.49
N LEU A 80 -10.01 24.38 9.17
CA LEU A 80 -11.19 23.53 9.14
C LEU A 80 -11.80 23.46 7.73
N GLU A 81 -11.86 24.59 7.02
CA GLU A 81 -12.41 24.64 5.66
C GLU A 81 -11.54 23.85 4.65
N LYS A 82 -10.21 23.97 4.74
CA LYS A 82 -9.28 23.17 3.93
C LYS A 82 -9.42 21.67 4.18
N THR A 83 -9.51 21.25 5.44
CA THR A 83 -9.64 19.82 5.77
C THR A 83 -10.99 19.25 5.32
N ALA A 84 -12.07 20.04 5.29
CA ALA A 84 -13.36 19.62 4.75
C ALA A 84 -13.31 19.45 3.22
N LEU A 85 -12.66 20.39 2.50
CA LEU A 85 -12.44 20.32 1.06
C LEU A 85 -11.57 19.12 0.66
N GLU A 86 -10.49 18.86 1.39
CA GLU A 86 -9.61 17.71 1.16
C GLU A 86 -10.34 16.38 1.34
N LYS A 87 -11.18 16.26 2.38
CA LYS A 87 -12.00 15.04 2.60
C LYS A 87 -12.99 14.81 1.46
N GLY A 88 -13.69 15.85 1.00
CA GLY A 88 -14.61 15.74 -0.13
C GLY A 88 -13.93 15.31 -1.44
N ALA A 89 -12.73 15.85 -1.71
CA ALA A 89 -11.95 15.48 -2.88
C ALA A 89 -11.46 14.01 -2.81
N VAL A 90 -11.05 13.53 -1.63
CA VAL A 90 -10.64 12.14 -1.42
C VAL A 90 -11.82 11.18 -1.58
N GLU A 91 -12.99 11.50 -1.04
CA GLU A 91 -14.21 10.69 -1.19
C GLU A 91 -14.66 10.58 -2.66
N GLN A 92 -14.62 11.68 -3.42
CA GLN A 92 -14.92 11.67 -4.85
C GLN A 92 -13.92 10.81 -5.64
N ALA A 93 -12.62 10.92 -5.35
CA ALA A 93 -11.59 10.11 -6.01
C ALA A 93 -11.77 8.60 -5.72
N ILE A 94 -12.17 8.22 -4.50
CA ILE A 94 -12.46 6.83 -4.14
C ILE A 94 -13.68 6.30 -4.90
N ALA A 95 -14.75 7.10 -5.01
CA ALA A 95 -15.96 6.71 -5.74
C ALA A 95 -15.71 6.54 -7.24
N GLU A 96 -14.94 7.43 -7.86
CA GLU A 96 -14.54 7.34 -9.27
C GLU A 96 -13.66 6.13 -9.54
N TRP A 97 -12.71 5.83 -8.63
CA TRP A 97 -11.85 4.66 -8.73
C TRP A 97 -12.63 3.34 -8.65
N ALA A 98 -13.59 3.25 -7.72
CA ALA A 98 -14.46 2.08 -7.59
C ALA A 98 -15.35 1.86 -8.83
N ALA A 99 -15.89 2.94 -9.41
CA ALA A 99 -16.68 2.86 -10.64
C ALA A 99 -15.84 2.41 -11.85
N ALA A 100 -14.59 2.88 -11.94
CA ALA A 100 -13.67 2.46 -13.00
C ALA A 100 -13.24 0.99 -12.86
N GLU A 101 -13.00 0.52 -11.63
CA GLU A 101 -12.65 -0.89 -11.36
C GLU A 101 -13.80 -1.83 -11.73
N GLN A 102 -15.04 -1.48 -11.39
CA GLN A 102 -16.22 -2.29 -11.75
C GLN A 102 -16.40 -2.37 -13.27
N ALA A 103 -16.24 -1.25 -13.99
CA ALA A 103 -16.38 -1.23 -15.45
C ALA A 103 -15.30 -2.07 -16.15
N GLU A 104 -14.09 -2.14 -15.60
CA GLU A 104 -13.03 -2.99 -16.15
C GLU A 104 -13.26 -4.47 -15.83
N ALA A 105 -13.75 -4.79 -14.63
CA ALA A 105 -14.14 -6.15 -14.26
C ALA A 105 -15.22 -6.70 -15.21
N ASP A 106 -16.24 -5.89 -15.52
CA ASP A 106 -17.32 -6.27 -16.44
C ASP A 106 -16.79 -6.51 -17.87
N ARG A 107 -15.85 -5.68 -18.33
CA ARG A 107 -15.19 -5.85 -19.64
C ARG A 107 -14.35 -7.12 -19.72
N VAL A 108 -13.59 -7.44 -18.68
CA VAL A 108 -12.78 -8.66 -18.60
C VAL A 108 -13.68 -9.89 -18.58
N HIS A 109 -14.79 -9.84 -17.83
CA HIS A 109 -15.78 -10.91 -17.82
C HIS A 109 -16.38 -11.14 -19.21
N LEU A 110 -16.78 -10.07 -19.90
CA LEU A 110 -17.33 -10.18 -21.26
C LEU A 110 -16.31 -10.77 -22.24
N ARG A 111 -15.03 -10.35 -22.17
CA ARG A 111 -13.97 -10.93 -23.02
C ARG A 111 -13.78 -12.42 -22.79
N ARG A 112 -13.71 -12.87 -21.54
CA ARG A 112 -13.64 -14.31 -21.22
C ARG A 112 -14.81 -15.08 -21.81
N THR A 113 -16.03 -14.58 -21.66
CA THR A 113 -17.21 -15.28 -22.21
C THR A 113 -17.17 -15.40 -23.73
N VAL A 114 -16.60 -14.40 -24.43
CA VAL A 114 -16.44 -14.45 -25.89
C VAL A 114 -15.33 -15.43 -26.29
N GLU A 115 -14.22 -15.47 -25.55
CA GLU A 115 -13.12 -16.41 -25.78
C GLU A 115 -13.52 -17.86 -25.50
N GLU A 116 -14.24 -18.11 -24.40
CA GLU A 116 -14.79 -19.43 -24.06
C GLU A 116 -15.77 -19.92 -25.14
N ARG A 117 -16.62 -19.04 -25.65
CA ARG A 117 -17.54 -19.37 -26.75
C ARG A 117 -16.79 -19.73 -28.03
N ARG A 118 -15.74 -18.98 -28.40
CA ARG A 118 -14.90 -19.31 -29.56
C ARG A 118 -14.17 -20.63 -29.38
N ALA A 119 -13.65 -20.90 -28.18
CA ALA A 119 -13.00 -22.18 -27.88
C ALA A 119 -13.99 -23.36 -27.97
N ALA A 120 -15.23 -23.18 -27.52
CA ALA A 120 -16.29 -24.18 -27.67
C ALA A 120 -16.63 -24.41 -29.15
N GLU A 121 -16.79 -23.35 -29.94
CA GLU A 121 -17.04 -23.43 -31.39
C GLU A 121 -15.88 -24.14 -32.14
N GLU A 122 -14.62 -23.91 -31.73
CA GLU A 122 -13.46 -24.61 -32.28
C GLU A 122 -13.42 -26.10 -31.91
N VAL A 123 -13.84 -26.46 -30.68
CA VAL A 123 -13.95 -27.86 -30.25
C VAL A 123 -15.05 -28.57 -31.02
N ASP A 124 -16.21 -27.94 -31.21
CA ASP A 124 -17.32 -28.49 -31.99
C ASP A 124 -16.92 -28.68 -33.46
N ALA A 125 -16.22 -27.71 -34.07
CA ALA A 125 -15.70 -27.84 -35.43
C ALA A 125 -14.67 -28.97 -35.57
N ARG A 126 -13.80 -29.16 -34.56
CA ARG A 126 -12.87 -30.30 -34.52
C ARG A 126 -13.60 -31.64 -34.38
N MET A 127 -14.66 -31.70 -33.57
CA MET A 127 -15.48 -32.90 -33.42
C MET A 127 -16.18 -33.25 -34.74
N GLN A 128 -16.72 -32.27 -35.45
CA GLN A 128 -17.30 -32.48 -36.79
C GLN A 128 -16.26 -32.99 -37.79
N ALA A 129 -15.05 -32.40 -37.81
CA ALA A 129 -13.98 -32.89 -38.68
C ALA A 129 -13.52 -34.31 -38.33
N VAL A 130 -13.53 -34.68 -37.04
CA VAL A 130 -13.27 -36.05 -36.58
C VAL A 130 -14.39 -37.00 -37.00
N GLU A 131 -15.65 -36.59 -36.88
CA GLU A 131 -16.80 -37.38 -37.35
C GLU A 131 -16.75 -37.61 -38.85
N GLU A 132 -16.45 -36.58 -39.64
CA GLU A 132 -16.24 -36.67 -41.09
C GLU A 132 -15.09 -37.64 -41.41
N ALA A 133 -13.95 -37.50 -40.75
CA ALA A 133 -12.80 -38.42 -40.92
C ALA A 133 -13.15 -39.87 -40.53
N ILE A 134 -13.96 -40.08 -39.49
CA ILE A 134 -14.46 -41.41 -39.11
C ILE A 134 -15.41 -41.96 -40.19
N THR A 135 -16.28 -41.13 -40.76
CA THR A 135 -17.19 -41.58 -41.83
C THR A 135 -16.42 -41.94 -43.10
N GLU A 136 -15.46 -41.12 -43.51
CA GLU A 136 -14.57 -41.40 -44.64
C GLU A 136 -13.74 -42.67 -44.40
N TRP A 137 -13.18 -42.82 -43.20
CA TRP A 137 -12.46 -44.03 -42.82
C TRP A 137 -13.36 -45.27 -42.82
N LEU A 138 -14.61 -45.18 -42.34
CA LEU A 138 -15.57 -46.29 -42.38
C LEU A 138 -15.99 -46.66 -43.81
N GLU A 139 -16.05 -45.69 -44.72
CA GLU A 139 -16.28 -45.93 -46.14
C GLU A 139 -15.07 -46.58 -46.80
N ALA A 140 -13.87 -46.08 -46.53
CA ALA A 140 -12.60 -46.68 -46.98
C ALA A 140 -12.37 -48.08 -46.39
N GLU A 141 -12.79 -48.31 -45.15
CA GLU A 141 -12.75 -49.61 -44.48
C GLU A 141 -13.79 -50.56 -45.08
N ARG A 142 -15.00 -50.11 -45.44
CA ARG A 142 -15.98 -50.96 -46.17
C ARG A 142 -15.48 -51.33 -47.56
N GLU A 143 -14.86 -50.40 -48.27
CA GLU A 143 -14.25 -50.64 -49.58
C GLU A 143 -13.03 -51.56 -49.43
N GLY A 144 -12.20 -51.33 -48.42
CA GLY A 144 -11.11 -52.20 -47.99
C GLY A 144 -11.59 -53.59 -47.56
N ARG A 145 -12.75 -53.71 -46.89
CA ARG A 145 -13.39 -54.97 -46.51
C ARG A 145 -14.03 -55.70 -47.69
N ARG A 146 -14.51 -54.98 -48.71
CA ARG A 146 -14.88 -55.58 -50.01
C ARG A 146 -13.64 -56.14 -50.72
N LEU A 147 -12.50 -55.45 -50.62
CA LEU A 147 -11.22 -55.88 -51.20
C LEU A 147 -10.52 -56.98 -50.36
N THR A 148 -10.73 -57.03 -49.03
CA THR A 148 -10.15 -58.02 -48.09
C THR A 148 -11.10 -59.14 -47.69
N ALA A 149 -12.39 -59.13 -48.07
CA ALA A 149 -13.25 -60.33 -48.03
C ALA A 149 -12.71 -61.46 -48.92
N ALA A 150 -11.72 -61.17 -49.79
CA ALA A 150 -10.94 -62.15 -50.53
C ALA A 150 -9.73 -62.71 -49.77
N VAL A 151 -9.28 -62.10 -48.66
CA VAL A 151 -8.12 -62.54 -47.86
C VAL A 151 -8.29 -62.14 -46.39
N THR A 152 -8.57 -63.10 -45.51
CA THR A 152 -8.65 -62.88 -44.05
C THR A 152 -7.28 -62.67 -43.41
N PRO A 153 -7.15 -61.73 -42.45
CA PRO A 153 -6.58 -62.12 -41.16
C PRO A 153 -7.12 -61.39 -39.90
N ASP A 154 -7.06 -62.16 -38.81
CA ASP A 154 -6.90 -61.94 -37.35
C ASP A 154 -7.16 -60.56 -36.68
N PRO A 155 -7.98 -60.47 -35.58
CA PRO A 155 -8.27 -59.21 -34.90
C PRO A 155 -7.40 -59.03 -33.65
N ALA A 156 -6.38 -58.17 -33.72
CA ALA A 156 -5.71 -57.66 -32.54
C ALA A 156 -5.52 -56.13 -32.62
N ALA A 157 -5.79 -55.49 -31.47
CA ALA A 157 -5.53 -54.10 -31.10
C ALA A 157 -6.54 -53.01 -31.53
N ARG A 158 -7.66 -52.92 -30.79
CA ARG A 158 -8.36 -51.65 -30.55
C ARG A 158 -7.99 -51.15 -29.14
N LYS A 159 -7.30 -50.01 -29.03
CA LYS A 159 -6.91 -49.41 -27.74
C LYS A 159 -8.11 -48.61 -27.17
N ASN A 160 -8.66 -49.06 -26.06
CA ASN A 160 -9.67 -48.32 -25.30
C ASN A 160 -8.95 -47.42 -24.28
N TYR A 161 -9.16 -46.10 -24.32
CA TYR A 161 -8.63 -45.18 -23.30
C TYR A 161 -9.39 -45.36 -21.98
N THR A 162 -8.70 -45.79 -20.92
CA THR A 162 -9.30 -45.89 -19.58
C THR A 162 -9.33 -44.50 -18.91
N ARG A 163 -10.32 -44.25 -18.06
CA ARG A 163 -10.46 -42.98 -17.30
C ARG A 163 -9.18 -42.62 -16.53
N VAL A 164 -8.47 -43.63 -16.03
CA VAL A 164 -7.21 -43.48 -15.29
C VAL A 164 -6.08 -43.00 -16.20
N GLU A 165 -5.99 -43.51 -17.43
CA GLU A 165 -5.00 -43.03 -18.41
C GLU A 165 -5.21 -41.55 -18.75
N ALA A 166 -6.46 -41.10 -18.88
CA ALA A 166 -6.77 -39.68 -19.11
C ALA A 166 -6.34 -38.80 -17.92
N ILE A 167 -6.54 -39.28 -16.69
CA ILE A 167 -6.06 -38.60 -15.47
C ILE A 167 -4.53 -38.57 -15.46
N HIS A 168 -3.86 -39.67 -15.84
CA HIS A 168 -2.41 -39.73 -15.93
C HIS A 168 -1.83 -38.69 -16.88
N GLN A 169 -2.39 -38.56 -18.09
CA GLN A 169 -1.96 -37.56 -19.05
C GLN A 169 -2.10 -36.14 -18.51
N GLN A 170 -3.21 -35.85 -17.81
CA GLN A 170 -3.43 -34.54 -17.21
C GLN A 170 -2.48 -34.27 -16.02
N VAL A 171 -2.07 -35.30 -15.29
CA VAL A 171 -1.04 -35.18 -14.25
C VAL A 171 0.32 -34.86 -14.90
N ARG A 172 0.70 -35.56 -15.98
CA ARG A 172 1.95 -35.27 -16.70
C ARG A 172 2.01 -33.85 -17.25
N SER A 173 0.91 -33.35 -17.82
CA SER A 173 0.86 -31.97 -18.32
C SER A 173 1.02 -30.96 -17.18
N VAL A 174 0.50 -31.26 -15.98
CA VAL A 174 0.72 -30.43 -14.79
C VAL A 174 2.17 -30.50 -14.33
N THR A 175 2.81 -31.67 -14.37
CA THR A 175 4.25 -31.82 -14.07
C THR A 175 5.09 -30.87 -14.92
N GLU A 176 4.85 -30.84 -16.23
CA GLU A 176 5.59 -29.95 -17.15
C GLU A 176 5.41 -28.47 -16.83
N VAL A 177 4.18 -28.05 -16.50
CA VAL A 177 3.89 -26.65 -16.13
C VAL A 177 4.57 -26.30 -14.82
N VAL A 178 4.49 -27.17 -13.80
CA VAL A 178 5.11 -26.93 -12.50
C VAL A 178 6.63 -26.89 -12.60
N GLU A 179 7.23 -27.75 -13.43
CA GLU A 179 8.67 -27.74 -13.67
C GLU A 179 9.14 -26.46 -14.34
N LYS A 180 8.45 -25.99 -15.39
CA LYS A 180 8.76 -24.72 -16.06
C LYS A 180 8.65 -23.54 -15.10
N GLU A 181 7.58 -23.49 -14.29
CA GLU A 181 7.38 -22.39 -13.34
C GLU A 181 8.39 -22.42 -12.18
N ALA A 182 8.82 -23.60 -11.73
CA ALA A 182 9.87 -23.73 -10.72
C ALA A 182 11.21 -23.16 -11.24
N GLN A 183 11.58 -23.50 -12.48
CA GLN A 183 12.79 -22.98 -13.12
C GLN A 183 12.73 -21.46 -13.33
N GLU A 184 11.58 -20.96 -13.75
CA GLU A 184 11.35 -19.52 -13.93
C GLU A 184 11.48 -18.76 -12.61
N LEU A 185 10.86 -19.26 -11.53
CA LEU A 185 10.94 -18.66 -10.21
C LEU A 185 12.39 -18.62 -9.70
N GLU A 186 13.14 -19.71 -9.89
CA GLU A 186 14.55 -19.77 -9.54
C GLU A 186 15.39 -18.77 -10.35
N PHE A 187 15.12 -18.65 -11.65
CA PHE A 187 15.75 -17.66 -12.53
C PHE A 187 15.49 -16.24 -12.02
N ILE A 188 14.24 -15.90 -11.70
CA ILE A 188 13.87 -14.57 -11.22
C ILE A 188 14.55 -14.28 -9.86
N LYS A 189 14.53 -15.24 -8.91
CA LYS A 189 15.22 -15.08 -7.62
C LYS A 189 16.71 -14.78 -7.81
N ASN A 190 17.39 -15.61 -8.61
CA ASN A 190 18.83 -15.46 -8.87
C ASN A 190 19.14 -14.12 -9.54
N ARG A 191 18.24 -13.63 -10.40
CA ARG A 191 18.37 -12.34 -11.07
C ARG A 191 18.28 -11.15 -10.10
N ILE A 192 17.30 -11.13 -9.18
CA ILE A 192 17.21 -10.08 -8.14
C ILE A 192 18.40 -10.16 -7.17
N GLN A 193 18.82 -11.38 -6.83
CA GLN A 193 19.97 -11.60 -5.96
C GLN A 193 21.27 -11.08 -6.58
N ALA A 194 21.53 -11.38 -7.85
CA ALA A 194 22.70 -10.90 -8.59
C ALA A 194 22.72 -9.36 -8.72
N GLY A 195 21.58 -8.69 -8.59
CA GLY A 195 21.50 -7.23 -8.59
C GLY A 195 21.88 -6.60 -9.91
N VAL A 196 21.79 -7.37 -11.00
CA VAL A 196 22.29 -6.97 -12.32
C VAL A 196 21.52 -5.75 -12.86
N ASP A 197 20.32 -5.43 -12.36
CA ASP A 197 19.56 -4.27 -12.86
C ASP A 197 18.72 -3.60 -11.76
N PHE A 198 19.34 -3.12 -10.69
CA PHE A 198 18.84 -1.91 -10.04
C PHE A 198 19.62 -0.72 -10.61
N LEU A 199 19.50 -0.48 -11.92
CA LEU A 199 20.11 0.70 -12.54
C LEU A 199 19.42 1.96 -11.99
N PRO A 200 20.15 2.87 -11.30
CA PRO A 200 19.68 4.22 -11.07
C PRO A 200 19.78 4.98 -12.40
N ILE A 201 18.72 5.74 -12.75
CA ILE A 201 18.69 6.74 -13.84
C ILE A 201 18.44 6.16 -15.24
N GLU A 202 17.19 5.82 -15.55
CA GLU A 202 16.54 6.04 -16.86
C GLU A 202 15.00 6.01 -16.73
N VAL A 203 14.53 6.41 -15.55
CA VAL A 203 13.17 6.17 -15.08
C VAL A 203 12.15 7.21 -15.62
N GLY A 204 12.61 8.36 -16.13
CA GLY A 204 11.71 9.44 -16.55
C GLY A 204 10.83 9.08 -17.76
N LEU A 205 11.42 8.51 -18.80
CA LEU A 205 10.73 8.21 -20.06
C LEU A 205 9.83 6.98 -19.95
N THR A 206 10.28 5.96 -19.22
CA THR A 206 9.52 4.71 -18.99
C THR A 206 8.38 4.93 -18.00
N ILE A 207 8.57 5.72 -16.93
CA ILE A 207 7.46 6.15 -16.05
C ILE A 207 6.50 7.07 -16.80
N ALA A 208 6.99 7.97 -17.68
CA ALA A 208 6.11 8.82 -18.48
C ALA A 208 5.25 8.00 -19.46
N GLN A 209 5.83 7.06 -20.20
CA GLN A 209 5.10 6.18 -21.12
C GLN A 209 4.14 5.22 -20.39
N TRP A 210 4.46 4.83 -19.16
CA TRP A 210 3.59 4.05 -18.27
C TRP A 210 2.43 4.90 -17.72
N LYS A 211 2.69 6.13 -17.23
CA LYS A 211 1.67 7.10 -16.80
C LYS A 211 0.74 7.52 -17.95
N GLU A 212 1.25 7.51 -19.19
CA GLU A 212 0.49 7.73 -20.42
C GLU A 212 -0.28 6.50 -20.91
N GLY A 213 -0.13 5.34 -20.26
CA GLY A 213 -0.86 4.10 -20.59
C GLY A 213 -0.47 3.46 -21.93
N LYS A 214 0.71 3.77 -22.48
CA LYS A 214 1.17 3.30 -23.80
C LYS A 214 1.88 1.94 -23.77
N LEU A 215 2.28 1.44 -22.60
CA LEU A 215 2.89 0.12 -22.39
C LEU A 215 2.30 -0.55 -21.13
N TYR A 216 2.01 -1.85 -21.23
CA TYR A 216 1.52 -2.73 -20.15
C TYR A 216 0.21 -2.30 -19.48
N ARG A 217 -0.86 -2.14 -20.28
CA ARG A 217 -2.17 -2.45 -19.73
C ARG A 217 -2.21 -3.97 -19.55
N HIS A 218 -2.51 -4.41 -18.32
CA HIS A 218 -2.89 -5.74 -17.81
C HIS A 218 -1.94 -6.30 -16.73
N ARG A 219 -2.54 -6.57 -15.56
CA ARG A 219 -1.97 -7.11 -14.31
C ARG A 219 -1.90 -8.65 -14.35
N THR A 220 -1.40 -9.23 -15.45
CA THR A 220 -1.38 -10.69 -15.59
C THR A 220 -0.11 -11.29 -15.00
N PHE A 221 -0.19 -12.52 -14.48
CA PHE A 221 0.97 -13.22 -13.93
C PHE A 221 2.13 -13.35 -14.93
N GLU A 222 1.83 -13.59 -16.21
CA GLU A 222 2.84 -13.64 -17.29
C GLU A 222 3.48 -12.27 -17.58
N ASP A 223 2.68 -11.20 -17.58
CA ASP A 223 3.18 -9.83 -17.82
C ASP A 223 4.15 -9.41 -16.72
N LEU A 224 3.87 -9.82 -15.48
CA LEU A 224 4.74 -9.57 -14.34
C LEU A 224 6.07 -10.31 -14.49
N LYS A 225 6.05 -11.60 -14.85
CA LYS A 225 7.27 -12.39 -15.14
C LYS A 225 8.08 -11.77 -16.28
N LEU A 226 7.41 -11.23 -17.29
CA LEU A 226 8.04 -10.57 -18.44
C LEU A 226 8.84 -9.32 -18.03
N LYS A 227 8.36 -8.54 -17.05
CA LYS A 227 9.11 -7.39 -16.51
C LYS A 227 10.44 -7.81 -15.90
N PHE A 228 10.49 -8.95 -15.22
CA PHE A 228 11.73 -9.49 -14.66
C PHE A 228 12.70 -9.95 -15.75
N ARG A 229 12.18 -10.51 -16.85
CA ARG A 229 12.99 -10.90 -18.01
C ARG A 229 13.60 -9.69 -18.74
N TYR A 230 12.86 -8.58 -18.86
CA TYR A 230 13.29 -7.38 -19.60
C TYR A 230 13.82 -6.24 -18.71
N GLN A 231 14.29 -6.53 -17.49
CA GLN A 231 14.98 -5.53 -16.65
C GLN A 231 14.12 -4.32 -16.25
N ALA A 232 12.79 -4.46 -16.31
CA ALA A 232 11.84 -3.39 -16.05
C ALA A 232 11.01 -3.66 -14.78
N TYR A 233 11.66 -4.19 -13.73
CA TYR A 233 10.99 -4.59 -12.50
C TYR A 233 11.31 -3.65 -11.33
N SER A 234 10.31 -3.38 -10.50
CA SER A 234 10.46 -2.68 -9.23
C SER A 234 10.50 -3.66 -8.05
N ILE A 235 10.84 -3.17 -6.86
CA ILE A 235 10.74 -3.94 -5.62
C ILE A 235 9.28 -4.31 -5.33
N GLU A 236 8.34 -3.42 -5.65
CA GLU A 236 6.89 -3.66 -5.53
C GLU A 236 6.42 -4.80 -6.44
N ASP A 237 6.93 -4.86 -7.69
CA ASP A 237 6.68 -5.98 -8.61
C ASP A 237 7.18 -7.32 -8.04
N GLY A 238 8.25 -7.30 -7.23
CA GLY A 238 8.77 -8.50 -6.53
C GLY A 238 7.79 -9.03 -5.48
N TYR A 239 7.16 -8.13 -4.72
CA TYR A 239 6.12 -8.48 -3.75
C TYR A 239 4.81 -8.91 -4.42
N GLU A 240 4.43 -8.29 -5.54
CA GLU A 240 3.29 -8.76 -6.33
C GLU A 240 3.55 -10.17 -6.87
N LEU A 241 4.76 -10.45 -7.34
CA LEU A 241 5.13 -11.75 -7.88
C LEU A 241 5.09 -12.83 -6.79
N LEU A 242 5.60 -12.53 -5.59
CA LEU A 242 5.48 -13.38 -4.40
C LEU A 242 4.01 -13.78 -4.15
N TYR A 243 3.13 -12.79 -4.08
CA TYR A 243 1.70 -13.02 -3.84
C TYR A 243 1.07 -13.93 -4.91
N ARG A 244 1.35 -13.65 -6.19
CA ARG A 244 0.81 -14.44 -7.31
C ARG A 244 1.32 -15.87 -7.32
N TYR A 245 2.60 -16.09 -7.02
CA TYR A 245 3.11 -17.45 -6.86
C TYR A 245 2.46 -18.17 -5.68
N HIS A 246 2.25 -17.51 -4.53
CA HIS A 246 1.54 -18.13 -3.41
C HIS A 246 0.11 -18.56 -3.77
N GLU A 247 -0.62 -17.73 -4.53
CA GLU A 247 -1.95 -18.05 -5.04
C GLU A 247 -1.91 -19.23 -6.03
N TRP A 248 -1.01 -19.17 -7.02
CA TRP A 248 -0.81 -20.22 -8.02
C TRP A 248 -0.45 -21.56 -7.37
N MET A 249 0.40 -21.54 -6.35
CA MET A 249 0.79 -22.71 -5.55
C MET A 249 -0.40 -23.31 -4.79
N ALA A 250 -1.26 -22.46 -4.22
CA ALA A 250 -2.48 -22.90 -3.55
C ALA A 250 -3.46 -23.57 -4.53
N GLN A 251 -3.62 -23.00 -5.73
CA GLN A 251 -4.43 -23.58 -6.81
C GLN A 251 -3.89 -24.94 -7.24
N HIS A 252 -2.57 -25.10 -7.41
CA HIS A 252 -1.96 -26.36 -7.82
C HIS A 252 -2.07 -27.43 -6.73
N ARG A 253 -1.88 -27.08 -5.45
CA ARG A 253 -2.17 -28.01 -4.33
C ARG A 253 -3.63 -28.46 -4.30
N GLN A 254 -4.56 -27.57 -4.62
CA GLN A 254 -5.98 -27.93 -4.72
C GLN A 254 -6.24 -28.88 -5.90
N LYS A 255 -5.57 -28.66 -7.05
CA LYS A 255 -5.64 -29.54 -8.22
C LYS A 255 -5.12 -30.95 -7.91
N LEU A 256 -4.02 -31.08 -7.16
CA LEU A 256 -3.52 -32.39 -6.71
C LEU A 256 -4.55 -33.14 -5.85
N ARG A 257 -5.23 -32.45 -4.93
CA ARG A 257 -6.33 -33.06 -4.14
C ARG A 257 -7.46 -33.56 -5.02
N VAL A 258 -7.81 -32.83 -6.08
CA VAL A 258 -8.83 -33.26 -7.04
C VAL A 258 -8.40 -34.52 -7.77
N PHE A 259 -7.13 -34.62 -8.21
CA PHE A 259 -6.63 -35.84 -8.85
C PHE A 259 -6.69 -37.05 -7.91
N ILE A 260 -6.29 -36.90 -6.65
CA ILE A 260 -6.37 -37.99 -5.66
C ILE A 260 -7.82 -38.46 -5.47
N ARG A 261 -8.80 -37.53 -5.44
CA ARG A 261 -10.23 -37.90 -5.38
C ARG A 261 -10.72 -38.61 -6.63
N LEU A 262 -10.28 -38.17 -7.80
CA LEU A 262 -10.64 -38.82 -9.07
C LEU A 262 -10.07 -40.24 -9.20
N LEU A 263 -8.96 -40.52 -8.52
CA LEU A 263 -8.34 -41.84 -8.41
C LEU A 263 -8.97 -42.71 -7.30
N GLY A 264 -10.01 -42.23 -6.61
CA GLY A 264 -10.75 -42.99 -5.59
C GLY A 264 -10.27 -42.81 -4.15
N GLY A 265 -9.35 -41.88 -3.90
CA GLY A 265 -8.90 -41.53 -2.55
C GLY A 265 -9.76 -40.46 -1.88
N ASP A 266 -9.71 -40.42 -0.55
CA ASP A 266 -10.22 -39.28 0.20
C ASP A 266 -9.09 -38.27 0.43
N ALA A 267 -9.29 -37.03 0.01
CA ALA A 267 -8.32 -35.94 0.11
C ALA A 267 -9.00 -34.71 0.70
N ASP A 268 -9.33 -34.82 1.98
CA ASP A 268 -9.91 -33.75 2.77
C ASP A 268 -8.95 -32.58 2.95
N LYS A 269 -9.50 -31.39 3.22
CA LYS A 269 -8.69 -30.16 3.37
C LYS A 269 -7.81 -30.19 4.62
N THR A 270 -8.19 -30.96 5.64
CA THR A 270 -7.51 -31.09 6.94
C THR A 270 -6.35 -32.08 6.89
N GLU A 271 -6.33 -32.98 5.92
CA GLU A 271 -5.29 -33.98 5.74
C GLU A 271 -4.17 -33.46 4.83
N SER A 272 -2.92 -33.86 5.13
CA SER A 272 -1.79 -33.61 4.24
C SER A 272 -1.96 -34.39 2.93
N ILE A 273 -1.65 -33.75 1.80
CA ILE A 273 -1.69 -34.39 0.47
C ILE A 273 -0.81 -35.66 0.46
N GLN A 274 0.33 -35.62 1.16
CA GLN A 274 1.23 -36.77 1.32
C GLN A 274 0.53 -37.97 2.00
N ALA A 275 -0.21 -37.72 3.08
CA ALA A 275 -0.91 -38.77 3.81
C ALA A 275 -2.05 -39.38 2.97
N ALA A 276 -2.75 -38.56 2.18
CA ALA A 276 -3.76 -39.00 1.24
C ALA A 276 -3.18 -39.92 0.14
N ILE A 277 -2.00 -39.55 -0.41
CA ILE A 277 -1.27 -40.39 -1.39
C ILE A 277 -0.89 -41.74 -0.76
N GLU A 278 -0.24 -41.72 0.40
CA GLU A 278 0.21 -42.95 1.08
C GLU A 278 -0.94 -43.87 1.47
N ARG A 279 -2.10 -43.30 1.82
CA ARG A 279 -3.31 -44.08 2.13
C ARG A 279 -3.85 -44.77 0.87
N LEU A 280 -3.96 -44.04 -0.24
CA LEU A 280 -4.46 -44.58 -1.49
C LEU A 280 -3.50 -45.62 -2.09
N GLU A 281 -2.19 -45.39 -2.04
CA GLU A 281 -1.20 -46.39 -2.44
C GLU A 281 -1.32 -47.67 -1.62
N ARG A 282 -1.55 -47.55 -0.30
CA ARG A 282 -1.77 -48.71 0.58
C ARG A 282 -3.06 -49.44 0.23
N SER A 283 -4.16 -48.74 -0.05
CA SER A 283 -5.43 -49.39 -0.42
C SER A 283 -5.34 -50.08 -1.77
N GLU A 284 -4.64 -49.50 -2.75
CA GLU A 284 -4.42 -50.14 -4.06
C GLU A 284 -3.52 -51.37 -3.95
N ARG A 285 -2.42 -51.29 -3.20
CA ARG A 285 -1.52 -52.44 -2.98
C ARG A 285 -2.22 -53.58 -2.21
N ALA A 286 -3.18 -53.27 -1.36
CA ALA A 286 -3.97 -54.26 -0.63
C ALA A 286 -4.93 -55.07 -1.54
N LYS A 287 -5.19 -54.60 -2.77
CA LYS A 287 -6.01 -55.34 -3.76
C LYS A 287 -5.25 -56.49 -4.44
N TYR A 288 -3.93 -56.59 -4.24
CA TYR A 288 -3.05 -57.62 -4.81
C TYR A 288 -3.22 -57.82 -6.34
N LEU A 289 -4.09 -58.74 -6.76
CA LEU A 289 -4.32 -59.11 -8.16
C LEU A 289 -5.24 -58.12 -8.91
N GLU A 290 -6.09 -57.38 -8.20
CA GLU A 290 -6.97 -56.34 -8.76
C GLU A 290 -6.37 -54.92 -8.66
N MET A 291 -5.08 -54.83 -8.33
CA MET A 291 -4.38 -53.56 -8.21
C MET A 291 -4.27 -52.86 -9.57
N GLU A 292 -4.75 -51.62 -9.65
CA GLU A 292 -4.58 -50.79 -10.83
C GLU A 292 -3.18 -50.15 -10.82
N VAL A 293 -2.26 -50.72 -11.61
CA VAL A 293 -0.86 -50.27 -11.71
C VAL A 293 -0.77 -48.80 -12.15
N ASP A 294 -1.66 -48.35 -13.04
CA ASP A 294 -1.70 -46.96 -13.51
C ASP A 294 -2.05 -45.97 -12.39
N VAL A 295 -2.87 -46.38 -11.41
CA VAL A 295 -3.16 -45.56 -10.22
C VAL A 295 -1.90 -45.36 -9.38
N ILE A 296 -1.06 -46.39 -9.23
CA ILE A 296 0.22 -46.26 -8.52
C ILE A 296 1.19 -45.33 -9.26
N PHE A 297 1.28 -45.45 -10.59
CA PHE A 297 2.13 -44.54 -11.39
C PHE A 297 1.65 -43.10 -11.33
N THR A 298 0.34 -42.86 -11.48
CA THR A 298 -0.23 -41.51 -11.35
C THR A 298 0.00 -40.91 -9.96
N LEU A 299 -0.11 -41.70 -8.89
CA LEU A 299 0.19 -41.25 -7.53
C LEU A 299 1.67 -40.90 -7.32
N SER A 300 2.57 -41.65 -7.96
CA SER A 300 3.99 -41.34 -7.96
C SER A 300 4.27 -39.99 -8.64
N ASP A 301 3.62 -39.72 -9.77
CA ASP A 301 3.76 -38.44 -10.47
C ASP A 301 3.15 -37.28 -9.65
N ILE A 302 2.00 -37.50 -9.01
CA ILE A 302 1.39 -36.52 -8.08
C ILE A 302 2.33 -36.20 -6.92
N ARG A 303 3.02 -37.21 -6.35
CA ARG A 303 4.03 -37.02 -5.30
C ARG A 303 5.22 -36.20 -5.81
N ALA A 304 5.72 -36.48 -7.01
CA ALA A 304 6.80 -35.70 -7.61
C ALA A 304 6.40 -34.22 -7.80
N ILE A 305 5.17 -33.94 -8.23
CA ILE A 305 4.65 -32.57 -8.30
C ILE A 305 4.61 -31.93 -6.91
N LEU A 306 4.12 -32.65 -5.89
CA LEU A 306 4.07 -32.15 -4.52
C LEU A 306 5.46 -31.78 -3.98
N GLU A 307 6.47 -32.62 -4.23
CA GLU A 307 7.86 -32.35 -3.85
C GLU A 307 8.40 -31.08 -4.53
N LYS A 308 8.12 -30.89 -5.83
CA LYS A 308 8.48 -29.66 -6.54
C LYS A 308 7.79 -28.44 -5.96
N LEU A 309 6.51 -28.54 -5.61
CA LEU A 309 5.78 -27.45 -4.96
C LEU A 309 6.39 -27.11 -3.57
N ILE A 310 6.78 -28.11 -2.78
CA ILE A 310 7.48 -27.87 -1.51
C ILE A 310 8.83 -27.16 -1.76
N GLY A 311 9.58 -27.57 -2.78
CA GLY A 311 10.81 -26.89 -3.19
C GLY A 311 10.57 -25.42 -3.60
N MET A 312 9.54 -25.15 -4.39
CA MET A 312 9.16 -23.78 -4.77
C MET A 312 8.82 -22.91 -3.54
N GLU A 313 8.21 -23.47 -2.50
CA GLU A 313 7.95 -22.72 -1.27
C GLU A 313 9.25 -22.28 -0.57
N ALA A 314 10.30 -23.11 -0.60
CA ALA A 314 11.62 -22.72 -0.11
C ALA A 314 12.22 -21.58 -0.95
N ILE A 315 12.11 -21.67 -2.28
CA ILE A 315 12.56 -20.62 -3.20
C ILE A 315 11.81 -19.31 -2.94
N LEU A 316 10.50 -19.34 -2.68
CA LEU A 316 9.72 -18.13 -2.35
C LEU A 316 10.16 -17.48 -1.04
N LYS A 317 10.47 -18.27 0.00
CA LYS A 317 10.99 -17.74 1.28
C LYS A 317 12.36 -17.07 1.11
N GLU A 318 13.22 -17.65 0.28
CA GLU A 318 14.48 -17.03 -0.10
C GLU A 318 14.25 -15.75 -0.91
N PHE A 319 13.31 -15.80 -1.87
CA PHE A 319 12.94 -14.67 -2.71
C PHE A 319 12.42 -13.48 -1.89
N GLU A 320 11.54 -13.72 -0.93
CA GLU A 320 11.07 -12.71 0.03
C GLU A 320 12.23 -12.08 0.80
N THR A 321 13.18 -12.90 1.25
CA THR A 321 14.37 -12.41 1.95
C THR A 321 15.24 -11.54 1.03
N VAL A 322 15.38 -11.91 -0.24
CA VAL A 322 16.10 -11.12 -1.26
C VAL A 322 15.39 -9.80 -1.52
N CYS A 323 14.07 -9.80 -1.71
CA CYS A 323 13.26 -8.58 -1.89
C CYS A 323 13.40 -7.63 -0.69
N ARG A 324 13.30 -8.14 0.55
CA ARG A 324 13.48 -7.34 1.77
C ARG A 324 14.88 -6.75 1.89
N LYS A 325 15.93 -7.55 1.65
CA LYS A 325 17.32 -7.04 1.68
C LYS A 325 17.55 -5.94 0.66
N ARG A 326 16.96 -6.08 -0.55
CA ARG A 326 17.06 -5.06 -1.59
C ARG A 326 16.26 -3.81 -1.23
N SER A 327 15.08 -3.93 -0.62
CA SER A 327 14.30 -2.78 -0.15
C SER A 327 15.03 -1.98 0.91
N GLU A 328 15.65 -2.66 1.88
CA GLU A 328 16.45 -2.02 2.92
C GLU A 328 17.68 -1.28 2.35
N GLN A 329 18.33 -1.84 1.33
CA GLN A 329 19.45 -1.18 0.63
C GLN A 329 19.03 0.07 -0.16
N VAL A 330 17.80 0.11 -0.67
CA VAL A 330 17.25 1.28 -1.37
C VAL A 330 16.81 2.37 -0.38
N ILE A 331 16.22 1.98 0.76
CA ILE A 331 15.74 2.91 1.80
C ILE A 331 16.92 3.48 2.61
N SER A 332 17.95 2.69 2.86
CA SER A 332 19.17 3.08 3.59
C SER A 332 20.42 2.73 2.79
N PRO A 333 20.79 3.54 1.79
CA PRO A 333 21.99 3.29 0.99
C PRO A 333 23.23 3.30 1.89
N SER A 334 24.05 2.25 1.81
CA SER A 334 25.24 2.10 2.65
C SER A 334 26.40 3.07 2.33
N TRP A 335 26.14 4.20 1.65
CA TRP A 335 27.17 5.15 1.22
C TRP A 335 27.31 6.40 2.10
N GLU A 336 26.50 6.60 3.15
CA GLU A 336 26.81 7.60 4.18
C GLU A 336 27.78 7.04 5.23
N ALA A 337 29.07 7.11 4.87
CA ALA A 337 30.26 7.27 5.74
C ALA A 337 31.51 6.62 5.10
N ARG A 338 31.91 7.07 3.90
CA ARG A 338 33.33 7.04 3.55
C ARG A 338 33.88 8.45 3.53
N GLY A 339 34.35 8.85 4.72
CA GLY A 339 35.44 9.80 4.93
C GLY A 339 35.25 11.19 4.36
N SER A 340 34.85 12.13 5.22
CA SER A 340 35.45 13.45 5.18
C SER A 340 36.95 13.31 5.43
N LEU A 341 37.78 13.47 4.40
CA LEU A 341 39.14 14.01 4.47
C LEU A 341 39.51 14.59 3.10
#